data_AF-A0A0C9XVA4-F1
#
_entry.id   AF-A0A0C9XVA4-F1
#
_cell.length_a   1.000
_cell.length_b   1.000
_cell.length_c   1.000
_cell.angle_alpha   90.00
_cell.angle_beta   90.00
_cell.angle_gamma   90.00
#
_symmetry.space_group_name_H-M   'P 1'
#
loop_
_entity.id
_entity.type
_entity.pdbx_description
1 polymer ?
#
loop_
_entity_poly.entity_id
_entity_poly.type
_entity_poly.pdbx_seq_one_letter_code
_entity_poly.pdbx_strand_id
1 'polypeptide(L)'
;PCDASGSFLPNGTQPEPHQPKPPDDWSPYSSHLEFKLADFIYMHNQISAVNLNILLELWVASLVEAGGYPIFGSYKEMYQTINNTCIGNVKWESFTVRYTGDVVADPAPWMNDKYDIWF
;
A
#
# COMPACT_ATOMS: atom_id res chain seq x y z
N PRO A 1 12.81 -6.75 -14.38
CA PRO A 1 12.59 -6.69 -12.91
C PRO A 1 13.76 -5.96 -12.25
N CYS A 2 13.53 -5.25 -11.14
CA CYS A 2 14.55 -4.52 -10.40
C CYS A 2 14.49 -4.89 -8.93
N ASP A 3 15.61 -4.72 -8.21
CA ASP A 3 15.66 -4.89 -6.76
C ASP A 3 15.10 -3.67 -6.01
N ALA A 4 15.07 -3.74 -4.67
CA ALA A 4 14.59 -2.67 -3.79
C ALA A 4 15.42 -1.37 -3.87
N SER A 5 16.61 -1.41 -4.46
CA SER A 5 17.46 -0.24 -4.71
C SER A 5 17.27 0.36 -6.10
N GLY A 6 16.40 -0.25 -6.92
CA GLY A 6 16.14 0.16 -8.30
C GLY A 6 17.14 -0.37 -9.32
N SER A 7 18.02 -1.30 -8.94
CA SER A 7 18.98 -1.91 -9.85
C SER A 7 18.32 -3.00 -10.69
N PHE A 8 18.59 -3.02 -11.99
CA PHE A 8 18.02 -4.01 -12.90
C PHE A 8 18.55 -5.42 -12.60
N LEU A 9 17.64 -6.37 -12.46
CA LEU A 9 17.94 -7.79 -12.30
C LEU A 9 18.14 -8.47 -13.66
N PRO A 10 19.01 -9.50 -13.75
CA PRO A 10 19.18 -10.30 -14.95
C PRO A 10 17.87 -10.88 -15.49
N ASN A 11 17.78 -11.03 -16.81
CA ASN A 11 16.63 -11.68 -17.44
C ASN A 11 16.47 -13.12 -16.92
N GLY A 12 15.25 -13.47 -16.50
CA GLY A 12 14.93 -14.78 -15.93
C GLY A 12 15.14 -14.90 -14.41
N THR A 13 15.48 -13.82 -13.71
CA THR A 13 15.55 -13.84 -12.24
C THR A 13 14.17 -14.15 -11.66
N GLN A 14 14.07 -15.25 -10.90
CA GLN A 14 12.85 -15.64 -10.22
C GLN A 14 12.55 -14.65 -9.09
N PRO A 15 11.27 -14.25 -8.86
CA PRO A 15 10.91 -13.42 -7.72
C PRO A 15 11.37 -14.08 -6.42
N GLU A 16 11.88 -13.27 -5.48
CA GLU A 16 12.15 -13.79 -4.14
C GLU A 16 10.87 -14.38 -3.54
N PRO A 17 10.96 -15.54 -2.87
CA PRO A 17 9.83 -16.10 -2.16
C PRO A 17 9.28 -15.08 -1.17
N HIS A 18 7.99 -14.77 -1.27
CA HIS A 18 7.32 -13.92 -0.30
C HIS A 18 7.52 -14.53 1.09
N GLN A 19 8.28 -13.84 1.93
CA GLN A 19 8.34 -14.22 3.34
C GLN A 19 6.96 -13.98 3.94
N PRO A 20 6.36 -14.98 4.63
CA PRO A 20 5.09 -14.79 5.29
C PRO A 20 5.26 -13.69 6.33
N LYS A 21 4.55 -12.58 6.14
CA LYS A 21 4.44 -11.56 7.18
C LYS A 21 3.73 -12.18 8.39
N PRO A 22 4.17 -11.88 9.62
CA PRO A 22 3.40 -12.21 10.81
C PRO A 22 1.96 -11.71 10.67
N PRO A 23 0.96 -12.47 11.12
CA PRO A 23 -0.45 -12.06 11.01
C PRO A 23 -0.76 -10.74 11.75
N ASP A 24 0.09 -10.35 12.71
CA ASP A 24 -0.01 -9.10 13.47
C ASP A 24 1.01 -8.03 13.03
N ASP A 25 1.62 -8.20 11.85
CA ASP A 25 2.51 -7.18 11.28
C ASP A 25 1.70 -6.03 10.68
N TRP A 26 1.48 -5.00 11.48
CA TRP A 26 0.84 -3.75 11.07
C TRP A 26 1.82 -2.71 10.55
N SER A 27 3.10 -3.05 10.36
CA SER A 27 4.12 -2.09 9.94
C SER A 27 3.72 -1.36 8.64
N PRO A 28 3.88 -0.02 8.58
CA PRO A 28 4.62 0.84 9.53
C PRO A 28 3.82 1.30 10.75
N TYR A 29 2.55 0.91 10.88
CA TYR A 29 1.70 1.26 12.00
C TYR A 29 2.07 0.41 13.23
N SER A 30 1.97 0.99 14.43
CA SER A 30 2.22 0.27 15.68
C SER A 30 1.07 -0.69 16.04
N SER A 31 -0.10 -0.51 15.43
CA SER A 31 -1.27 -1.35 15.68
C SER A 31 -2.31 -1.29 14.54
N HIS A 32 -3.21 -2.28 14.53
CA HIS A 32 -4.40 -2.27 13.68
C HIS A 32 -5.24 -1.00 13.85
N LEU A 33 -5.37 -0.51 15.09
CA LEU A 33 -6.18 0.65 15.40
C LEU A 33 -5.59 1.93 14.78
N GLU A 34 -4.27 2.07 14.83
CA GLU A 34 -3.55 3.17 14.19
C GLU A 34 -3.72 3.15 12.68
N PHE A 35 -3.63 1.97 12.04
CA PHE A 35 -3.94 1.80 10.62
C PHE A 35 -5.37 2.25 10.28
N LYS A 36 -6.36 1.80 11.05
CA LYS A 36 -7.78 2.13 10.79
C LYS A 36 -8.06 3.63 10.93
N LEU A 37 -7.41 4.30 11.88
CA LEU A 37 -7.53 5.74 12.01
C LEU A 37 -6.92 6.46 10.80
N ALA A 38 -5.71 6.07 10.37
CA ALA A 38 -5.06 6.66 9.21
C ALA A 38 -5.91 6.46 7.93
N ASP A 39 -6.42 5.26 7.70
CA ASP A 39 -7.31 4.92 6.58
C ASP A 39 -8.59 5.79 6.59
N PHE A 40 -9.27 5.88 7.74
CA PHE A 40 -10.47 6.71 7.89
C PHE A 40 -10.21 8.19 7.60
N ILE A 41 -9.12 8.75 8.14
CA ILE A 41 -8.82 10.17 7.99
C ILE A 41 -8.35 10.50 6.57
N TYR A 42 -7.50 9.65 5.98
CA TYR A 42 -6.86 9.91 4.69
C TYR A 42 -7.73 9.51 3.51
N MET A 43 -8.27 8.28 3.49
CA MET A 43 -9.02 7.76 2.35
C MET A 43 -10.47 8.23 2.34
N HIS A 44 -11.12 8.29 3.52
CA HIS A 44 -12.55 8.52 3.61
C HIS A 44 -12.93 9.97 3.89
N ASN A 45 -12.32 10.60 4.88
CA ASN A 45 -12.72 11.96 5.29
C ASN A 45 -11.89 13.07 4.65
N GLN A 46 -10.65 12.76 4.24
CA GLN A 46 -9.70 13.72 3.65
C GLN A 46 -9.58 15.01 4.50
N ILE A 47 -9.48 14.84 5.82
CA ILE A 47 -9.42 15.97 6.76
C ILE A 47 -8.16 16.79 6.48
N SER A 48 -8.29 18.12 6.45
CA SER A 48 -7.15 19.02 6.29
C SER A 48 -6.15 18.86 7.44
N ALA A 49 -4.86 19.07 7.18
CA ALA A 49 -3.82 18.97 8.19
C ALA A 49 -4.09 19.88 9.41
N VAL A 50 -4.63 21.08 9.18
CA VAL A 50 -5.02 22.03 10.24
C VAL A 50 -6.12 21.44 11.13
N ASN A 51 -7.18 20.92 10.52
CA ASN A 51 -8.30 20.33 11.28
C ASN A 51 -7.89 19.05 12.00
N LEU A 52 -7.03 18.23 11.38
CA LEU A 52 -6.48 17.04 12.01
C LEU A 52 -5.62 17.40 13.22
N ASN A 53 -4.80 18.45 13.12
CA ASN A 53 -4.02 18.92 14.27
C ASN A 53 -4.92 19.36 15.44
N ILE A 54 -5.98 20.12 15.15
CA ILE A 54 -6.97 20.53 16.17
C ILE A 54 -7.63 19.30 16.80
N LEU A 55 -8.03 18.30 16.00
CA LEU A 55 -8.63 17.07 16.50
C LEU A 55 -7.68 16.33 17.46
N LEU A 56 -6.40 16.18 17.08
CA LEU A 56 -5.41 15.49 17.91
C LEU A 56 -5.13 16.26 19.20
N GLU A 57 -5.07 17.59 19.17
CA GLU A 57 -4.91 18.43 20.38
C GLU A 57 -6.11 18.28 21.34
N LEU A 58 -7.34 18.31 20.81
CA LEU A 58 -8.54 18.08 21.62
C LEU A 58 -8.57 16.67 22.22
N TRP A 59 -8.12 15.68 21.45
CA TRP A 59 -8.03 14.31 21.93
C TRP A 59 -7.00 14.19 23.05
N VAL A 60 -5.80 14.75 22.88
CA VAL A 60 -4.78 14.81 23.94
C VAL A 60 -5.37 15.45 25.21
N ALA A 61 -6.00 16.63 25.08
CA ALA A 61 -6.60 17.33 26.21
C ALA A 61 -7.63 16.48 26.97
N SER A 62 -8.43 15.67 26.25
CA SER A 62 -9.40 14.76 26.87
C SER A 62 -8.76 13.58 27.63
N LEU A 63 -7.51 13.21 27.29
CA LEU A 63 -6.82 12.05 27.85
C LEU A 63 -5.91 12.40 29.05
N VAL A 64 -5.65 13.70 29.30
CA VAL A 64 -4.71 14.17 30.35
C VAL A 64 -5.06 13.60 31.71
N GLU A 65 -6.34 13.60 32.10
CA GLU A 65 -6.76 13.10 33.42
C GLU A 65 -6.67 11.58 33.54
N ALA A 66 -6.74 10.86 32.43
CA ALA A 66 -6.68 9.40 32.38
C ALA A 66 -5.24 8.86 32.19
N GLY A 67 -4.24 9.73 32.02
CA GLY A 67 -2.86 9.35 31.70
C GLY A 67 -2.73 8.67 30.33
N GLY A 68 -3.69 8.89 29.44
CA GLY A 68 -3.71 8.33 28.09
C GLY A 68 -2.87 9.12 27.10
N TYR A 69 -2.55 8.49 25.97
CA TYR A 69 -1.85 9.11 24.85
C TYR A 69 -2.71 9.03 23.59
N PRO A 70 -2.63 10.01 22.68
CA PRO A 70 -3.34 9.94 21.41
C PRO A 70 -2.75 8.82 20.55
N ILE A 71 -3.54 8.33 19.59
CA ILE A 71 -3.09 7.29 18.65
C ILE A 71 -1.97 7.83 17.74
N PHE A 72 -2.10 9.07 17.28
CA PHE A 72 -1.03 9.82 16.65
C PHE A 72 -0.73 11.07 17.50
N GLY A 73 0.54 11.32 17.80
CA GLY A 73 0.98 12.52 18.50
C GLY A 73 0.87 13.79 17.65
N SER A 74 0.85 13.66 16.32
CA SER A 74 0.61 14.79 15.41
C SER A 74 0.14 14.35 14.03
N TYR A 75 -0.39 15.30 13.26
CA TYR A 75 -0.70 15.05 11.84
C TYR A 75 0.55 14.70 11.02
N LYS A 76 1.72 15.23 11.40
CA LYS A 76 2.99 14.95 10.72
C LYS A 76 3.40 13.50 10.88
N GLU A 77 3.27 12.98 12.10
CA GLU A 77 3.51 11.57 12.40
C GLU A 77 2.57 10.70 11.57
N MET A 78 1.26 10.99 11.57
CA MET A 78 0.30 10.23 10.76
C MET A 78 0.66 10.24 9.26
N TYR A 79 0.98 11.39 8.69
CA TYR A 79 1.36 11.48 7.28
C TYR A 79 2.71 10.82 6.99
N GLN A 80 3.68 10.89 7.91
CA GLN A 80 4.93 10.16 7.78
C GLN A 80 4.69 8.65 7.81
N THR A 81 3.85 8.15 8.71
CA THR A 81 3.47 6.74 8.76
C THR A 81 2.78 6.32 7.46
N ILE A 82 1.84 7.11 6.93
CA ILE A 82 1.20 6.85 5.63
C ILE A 82 2.22 6.84 4.47
N ASN A 83 3.16 7.79 4.44
CA ASN A 83 4.18 7.84 3.40
C ASN A 83 5.18 6.68 3.51
N ASN A 84 5.46 6.25 4.74
CA ASN A 84 6.30 5.09 5.03
C ASN A 84 5.55 3.77 4.88
N THR A 85 4.23 3.82 4.62
CA THR A 85 3.48 2.64 4.24
C THR A 85 4.07 2.20 2.93
N CYS A 86 4.99 1.24 3.04
CA CYS A 86 5.41 0.44 1.91
C CYS A 86 4.12 0.06 1.21
N ILE A 87 3.99 0.37 -0.09
CA ILE A 87 2.94 -0.18 -0.92
C ILE A 87 3.14 -1.70 -0.84
N GLY A 88 2.53 -2.28 0.17
CA GLY A 88 3.02 -3.49 0.78
C GLY A 88 2.33 -4.59 0.05
N ASN A 89 2.94 -5.09 -1.03
CA ASN A 89 2.44 -6.21 -1.80
C ASN A 89 0.90 -6.20 -1.87
N VAL A 90 0.30 -5.17 -2.48
CA VAL A 90 -0.92 -5.48 -3.25
C VAL A 90 -0.48 -6.69 -4.06
N LYS A 91 -1.15 -7.84 -3.89
CA LYS A 91 -0.83 -9.00 -4.70
C LYS A 91 -0.92 -8.46 -6.11
N TRP A 92 0.23 -8.35 -6.77
CA TRP A 92 0.27 -8.08 -8.19
C TRP A 92 -0.33 -9.34 -8.78
N GLU A 93 -1.64 -9.31 -8.95
CA GLU A 93 -2.37 -10.42 -9.51
C GLU A 93 -2.18 -10.25 -11.00
N SER A 94 -1.34 -11.10 -11.57
CA SER A 94 -1.24 -11.20 -13.01
C SER A 94 -2.25 -12.21 -13.51
N PHE A 95 -2.93 -11.87 -14.59
CA PHE A 95 -3.56 -12.87 -15.44
C PHE A 95 -3.00 -12.73 -16.85
N THR A 96 -2.78 -13.88 -17.46
CA THR A 96 -2.30 -13.93 -18.84
C THR A 96 -3.50 -13.85 -19.78
N VAL A 97 -3.50 -12.85 -20.63
CA VAL A 97 -4.45 -12.74 -21.73
C VAL A 97 -3.79 -13.20 -23.03
N ARG A 98 -4.60 -13.82 -23.89
CA ARG A 98 -4.28 -14.08 -25.28
C ARG A 98 -5.47 -13.69 -26.11
N TYR A 99 -5.24 -13.31 -27.36
CA TYR A 99 -6.32 -13.14 -28.30
C TYR A 99 -7.06 -14.49 -28.51
N THR A 100 -8.40 -14.45 -28.48
CA THR A 100 -9.27 -15.63 -28.63
C THR A 100 -10.26 -15.51 -29.79
N GLY A 101 -10.13 -14.47 -30.62
CA GLY A 101 -10.95 -14.32 -31.83
C GLY A 101 -10.44 -15.16 -33.00
N ASP A 102 -11.15 -15.10 -34.13
CA ASP A 102 -10.79 -15.83 -35.34
C ASP A 102 -9.42 -15.41 -35.88
N VAL A 103 -8.52 -16.38 -36.03
CA VAL A 103 -7.20 -16.15 -36.61
C VAL A 103 -7.36 -16.01 -38.12
N VAL A 104 -7.11 -14.80 -38.62
CA VAL A 104 -7.06 -14.52 -40.05
C VAL A 104 -5.80 -15.14 -40.69
N ALA A 105 -5.81 -15.37 -42.01
CA ALA A 105 -4.74 -16.09 -42.71
C ALA A 105 -3.32 -15.48 -42.58
N ASP A 106 -3.24 -14.19 -42.25
CA ASP A 106 -2.00 -13.47 -41.95
C ASP A 106 -2.16 -12.70 -40.63
N PRO A 107 -2.03 -13.37 -39.48
CA PRO A 107 -2.26 -12.74 -38.19
C PRO A 107 -1.08 -11.86 -37.80
N ALA A 108 -1.36 -10.65 -37.33
CA ALA A 108 -0.33 -9.79 -36.76
C ALA A 108 0.34 -10.48 -35.56
N PRO A 109 1.64 -10.28 -35.31
CA PRO A 109 2.38 -11.01 -34.26
C PRO A 109 1.71 -10.98 -32.88
N TRP A 110 1.09 -9.85 -32.53
CA TRP A 110 0.39 -9.68 -31.25
C TRP A 110 -0.81 -10.61 -31.04
N MET A 111 -1.41 -11.16 -32.10
CA MET A 111 -2.56 -12.08 -31.99
C MET A 111 -2.16 -13.48 -31.51
N ASN A 112 -0.88 -13.85 -31.67
CA ASN A 112 -0.36 -15.15 -31.23
C ASN A 112 0.38 -15.08 -29.89
N ASP A 113 0.68 -13.87 -29.42
CA ASP A 113 1.41 -13.63 -28.20
C ASP A 113 0.53 -13.69 -26.96
N LYS A 114 1.19 -13.88 -25.82
CA LYS A 114 0.60 -13.83 -24.48
C LYS A 114 1.06 -12.57 -23.79
N TYR A 115 0.13 -11.89 -23.13
CA TYR A 115 0.42 -10.68 -22.38
C TYR A 115 0.01 -10.86 -20.93
N ASP A 116 0.92 -10.58 -20.01
CA ASP A 116 0.63 -10.54 -18.59
C ASP A 116 0.15 -9.14 -18.23
N ILE A 117 -1.10 -9.07 -17.75
CA ILE A 117 -1.68 -7.84 -17.22
C ILE A 117 -1.55 -7.88 -15.70
N TRP A 118 -0.94 -6.85 -15.14
CA TRP A 118 -0.63 -6.72 -13.71
C TRP A 118 -1.53 -5.65 -13.08
N PHE A 119 -2.19 -5.95 -11.95
CA PHE A 119 -3.02 -5.01 -11.19
C PHE A 119 -2.90 -5.24 -9.68
#